data_AF-A0A2T2NT92-F1
#
_entry.id   AF-A0A2T2NT92-F1
#
_cell.length_a   1.000
_cell.length_b   1.000
_cell.length_c   1.000
_cell.angle_alpha   90.00
_cell.angle_beta   90.00
_cell.angle_gamma   90.00
#
_symmetry.space_group_name_H-M   'P 1'
#
loop_
_entity.id
_entity.type
_entity.pdbx_description
1 polymer ?
#
loop_
_entity_poly.entity_id
_entity_poly.type
_entity_poly.pdbx_seq_one_letter_code
_entity_poly.pdbx_strand_id
1 'polypeptide(L)'
;MSESLPSTWPGALSSWRAYAHLYLPFLTSFLCIAFAPPNTSLLPVAASAIPTYLLGSLIYGTNPAPPPAERVRFTRQRFSYRVLVLFTYGRLLGTPLNLLYFAFDLFANYMLVPLLIREDVPRRSDLLVCVLWTTASGVLLMLVGHGGLLGLVVGSVDRTLWRATYLALVDGMISTLGRPDTVSSRGKITVVGVQVLLITLFTAWTRFRMTYSREELQSEPE
;
A
#
# COMPACT_ATOMS: atom_id res chain seq x y z
N MET A 1 -4.10 31.38 -11.20
CA MET A 1 -3.15 32.00 -10.25
C MET A 1 -2.23 30.92 -9.74
N SER A 2 -0.97 30.90 -10.20
CA SER A 2 0.04 29.98 -9.69
C SER A 2 0.70 30.60 -8.47
N GLU A 3 0.27 30.21 -7.27
CA GLU A 3 1.01 30.54 -6.06
C GLU A 3 2.35 29.81 -6.10
N SER A 4 3.41 30.56 -6.37
CA SER A 4 4.79 30.12 -6.17
C SER A 4 4.99 29.81 -4.69
N LEU A 5 5.24 28.54 -4.37
CA LEU A 5 5.56 28.09 -3.02
C LEU A 5 6.74 28.91 -2.45
N PRO A 6 6.66 29.34 -1.16
CA PRO A 6 7.71 30.12 -0.53
C PRO A 6 9.04 29.33 -0.50
N SER A 7 10.06 29.94 -1.11
CA SER A 7 11.39 29.38 -1.41
C SER A 7 12.35 29.39 -0.21
N THR A 8 11.85 29.26 1.02
CA THR A 8 12.68 29.42 2.23
C THR A 8 12.67 28.18 3.13
N TRP A 9 12.76 26.99 2.52
CA TRP A 9 13.21 25.79 3.23
C TRP A 9 14.73 25.66 3.07
N PRO A 10 15.51 25.49 4.15
CA PRO A 10 16.95 25.38 4.07
C PRO A 10 17.33 24.11 3.31
N GLY A 11 17.81 24.30 2.08
CA GLY A 11 18.21 23.24 1.16
C GLY A 11 17.02 22.60 0.45
N ALA A 12 16.78 22.99 -0.80
CA ALA A 12 15.93 22.23 -1.72
C ALA A 12 16.56 20.84 -1.94
N LEU A 13 16.28 19.91 -1.03
CA LEU A 13 16.66 18.50 -1.17
C LEU A 13 16.09 18.01 -2.50
N SER A 14 16.93 17.36 -3.29
CA SER A 14 16.50 16.79 -4.58
C SER A 14 15.29 15.89 -4.37
N SER A 15 14.30 15.97 -5.26
CA SER A 15 13.01 15.29 -5.08
C SER A 15 13.16 13.79 -4.77
N TRP A 16 14.17 13.12 -5.33
CA TRP A 16 14.43 11.70 -5.05
C TRP A 16 14.85 11.43 -3.60
N ARG A 17 15.58 12.34 -2.94
CA ARG A 17 15.99 12.21 -1.54
C ARG A 17 14.77 12.31 -0.62
N ALA A 18 13.85 13.22 -0.92
CA ALA A 18 12.62 13.41 -0.14
C ALA A 18 11.74 12.15 -0.07
N TYR A 19 11.90 11.22 -1.01
CA TYR A 19 11.16 9.97 -1.09
C TYR A 19 12.02 8.72 -0.85
N ALA A 20 13.21 8.87 -0.25
CA ALA A 20 14.12 7.73 -0.01
C ALA A 20 13.44 6.58 0.77
N HIS A 21 12.70 6.90 1.84
CA HIS A 21 11.95 5.92 2.62
C HIS A 21 10.80 5.25 1.87
N LEU A 22 10.33 5.85 0.77
CA LEU A 22 9.33 5.26 -0.13
C LEU A 22 9.97 4.32 -1.15
N TYR A 23 11.12 4.68 -1.73
CA TYR A 23 11.77 3.88 -2.78
C TYR A 23 12.61 2.73 -2.26
N LEU A 24 13.33 2.92 -1.15
CA LEU A 24 14.26 1.93 -0.62
C LEU A 24 13.60 0.57 -0.31
N PRO A 25 12.38 0.48 0.25
CA PRO A 25 11.72 -0.80 0.46
C PRO A 25 11.52 -1.60 -0.83
N PHE A 26 11.20 -0.95 -1.95
CA PHE A 26 11.08 -1.62 -3.25
C PHE A 26 12.43 -2.09 -3.77
N LEU A 27 13.47 -1.28 -3.62
CA LEU A 27 14.84 -1.66 -3.98
C LEU A 27 15.30 -2.86 -3.14
N THR A 28 15.10 -2.82 -1.83
CA THR A 28 15.44 -3.93 -0.92
C THR A 28 14.67 -5.19 -1.30
N SER A 29 13.37 -5.08 -1.61
CA SER A 29 12.58 -6.22 -2.05
C SER A 29 13.14 -6.84 -3.33
N PHE A 30 13.51 -6.00 -4.32
CA PHE A 30 14.13 -6.46 -5.55
C PHE A 30 15.45 -7.21 -5.27
N LEU A 31 16.30 -6.67 -4.39
CA LEU A 31 17.54 -7.34 -3.99
C LEU A 31 17.26 -8.67 -3.27
N CYS A 32 16.26 -8.73 -2.38
CA CYS A 32 15.85 -9.98 -1.74
C CYS A 32 15.34 -11.01 -2.74
N ILE A 33 14.55 -10.59 -3.74
CA ILE A 33 14.06 -11.48 -4.79
C ILE A 33 15.22 -12.00 -5.65
N ALA A 34 16.15 -11.12 -6.06
CA ALA A 34 17.24 -11.46 -6.96
C ALA A 34 18.33 -12.32 -6.31
N PHE A 35 18.66 -12.08 -5.04
CA PHE A 35 19.86 -12.64 -4.41
C PHE A 35 19.59 -13.64 -3.28
N ALA A 36 18.42 -13.60 -2.62
CA ALA A 36 18.17 -14.56 -1.55
C ALA A 36 17.66 -15.91 -2.12
N PRO A 37 18.10 -17.06 -1.59
CA PRO A 37 17.57 -18.37 -1.98
C PRO A 37 16.04 -18.44 -1.91
N PRO A 38 15.36 -19.24 -2.75
CA PRO A 38 13.89 -19.31 -2.77
C PRO A 38 13.31 -19.75 -1.42
N ASN A 39 14.02 -20.61 -0.69
CA ASN A 39 13.61 -21.16 0.61
C ASN A 39 14.06 -20.31 1.81
N THR A 40 14.51 -19.08 1.58
CA THR A 40 14.88 -18.17 2.67
C THR A 40 13.66 -17.89 3.55
N SER A 41 13.82 -18.09 4.85
CA SER A 41 12.83 -17.72 5.85
C SER A 41 12.41 -16.25 5.70
N LEU A 42 11.13 -15.94 5.95
CA LEU A 42 10.63 -14.58 5.88
C LEU A 42 11.24 -13.66 6.95
N LEU A 43 11.81 -14.21 8.02
CA LEU A 43 12.35 -13.41 9.12
C LEU A 43 13.61 -12.60 8.70
N PRO A 44 14.62 -13.17 8.03
CA PRO A 44 15.69 -12.39 7.40
C PRO A 44 15.19 -11.34 6.40
N VAL A 45 14.18 -11.66 5.61
CA VAL A 45 13.57 -10.73 4.65
C VAL A 45 12.92 -9.55 5.38
N ALA A 46 12.15 -9.82 6.44
CA ALA A 46 11.58 -8.78 7.30
C ALA A 46 12.68 -7.95 8.00
N ALA A 47 13.72 -8.59 8.51
CA ALA A 47 14.83 -7.93 9.19
C ALA A 47 15.60 -6.96 8.27
N SER A 48 15.57 -7.17 6.95
CA SER A 48 16.15 -6.23 5.99
C SER A 48 15.52 -4.83 6.02
N ALA A 49 14.32 -4.67 6.59
CA ALA A 49 13.72 -3.36 6.81
C ALA A 49 14.54 -2.47 7.77
N ILE A 50 15.32 -3.05 8.68
CA ILE A 50 16.18 -2.30 9.60
C ILE A 50 17.29 -1.55 8.83
N PRO A 51 18.16 -2.22 8.05
CA PRO A 51 19.14 -1.50 7.25
C PRO A 51 18.49 -0.58 6.19
N THR A 52 17.33 -0.94 5.63
CA THR A 52 16.55 -0.05 4.74
C THR A 52 16.17 1.26 5.43
N TYR A 53 15.64 1.19 6.65
CA TYR A 53 15.29 2.36 7.45
C TYR A 53 16.51 3.20 7.79
N LEU A 54 17.62 2.57 8.19
CA LEU A 54 18.86 3.28 8.52
C LEU A 54 19.42 4.02 7.31
N LEU A 55 19.50 3.36 6.14
CA LEU A 55 19.92 3.99 4.88
C LEU A 55 18.99 5.14 4.49
N GLY A 56 17.67 4.94 4.61
CA GLY A 56 16.69 5.99 4.34
C GLY A 56 16.91 7.22 5.24
N SER A 57 17.16 6.98 6.53
CA SER A 57 17.38 8.02 7.53
C SER A 57 18.69 8.80 7.30
N LEU A 58 19.71 8.17 6.72
CA LEU A 58 20.96 8.83 6.32
C LEU A 58 20.76 9.76 5.11
N ILE A 59 19.91 9.36 4.15
CA ILE A 59 19.64 10.13 2.93
C ILE A 59 18.67 11.27 3.20
N TYR A 60 17.64 11.01 3.99
CA TYR A 60 16.59 11.95 4.31
C TYR A 60 16.06 11.71 5.73
N GLY A 61 16.24 12.74 6.56
CA GLY A 61 15.80 12.72 7.95
C GLY A 61 14.29 12.92 8.09
N THR A 62 13.89 13.82 8.98
CA THR A 62 12.48 14.11 9.25
C THR A 62 11.95 15.19 8.30
N ASN A 63 10.78 14.95 7.71
CA ASN A 63 9.99 16.01 7.08
C ASN A 63 8.81 16.39 7.99
N PRO A 64 8.67 17.65 8.42
CA PRO A 64 7.49 18.05 9.17
C PRO A 64 6.22 17.78 8.37
N ALA A 65 5.18 17.30 9.06
CA ALA A 65 3.89 17.07 8.44
C ALA A 65 3.30 18.43 7.99
N PRO A 66 2.70 18.53 6.79
CA PRO A 66 2.12 19.78 6.34
C PRO A 66 0.91 20.16 7.22
N PRO A 67 0.47 21.41 7.14
CA PRO A 67 -0.74 21.89 7.81
C PRO A 67 -1.95 20.99 7.49
N PRO A 68 -2.92 20.83 8.40
CA PRO A 68 -4.10 20.00 8.18
C PRO A 68 -4.84 20.31 6.86
N ALA A 69 -4.89 21.58 6.47
CA ALA A 69 -5.51 22.05 5.22
C ALA A 69 -4.81 21.53 3.95
N GLU A 70 -3.55 21.10 4.03
CA GLU A 70 -2.76 20.60 2.90
C GLU A 70 -2.59 19.07 2.92
N ARG A 71 -3.23 18.38 3.88
CA ARG A 71 -3.17 16.91 4.01
C ARG A 71 -4.15 16.22 3.07
N VAL A 72 -3.98 16.43 1.77
CA VAL A 72 -4.74 15.69 0.75
C VAL A 72 -4.16 14.29 0.61
N ARG A 73 -5.00 13.26 0.83
CA ARG A 73 -4.65 11.85 0.61
C ARG A 73 -4.12 11.62 -0.80
N PHE A 74 -3.10 10.77 -0.96
CA PHE A 74 -2.43 10.52 -2.25
C PHE A 74 -3.42 10.14 -3.36
N THR A 75 -4.35 9.23 -3.10
CA THR A 75 -5.40 8.80 -4.04
C THR A 75 -6.49 9.86 -4.32
N ARG A 76 -6.50 10.98 -3.58
CA ARG A 76 -7.37 12.14 -3.83
C ARG A 76 -6.66 13.26 -4.60
N GLN A 77 -5.33 13.27 -4.65
CA GLN A 77 -4.57 14.32 -5.35
C GLN A 77 -4.75 14.27 -6.87
N ARG A 78 -4.73 13.07 -7.46
CA ARG A 78 -4.89 12.87 -8.91
C ARG A 78 -5.71 11.62 -9.20
N PHE A 79 -6.59 11.68 -10.18
CA PHE A 79 -7.38 10.54 -10.64
C PHE A 79 -6.49 9.37 -11.07
N SER A 80 -5.39 9.65 -11.78
CA SER A 80 -4.45 8.63 -12.24
C SER A 80 -3.85 7.81 -11.10
N TYR A 81 -3.56 8.43 -9.95
CA TYR A 81 -3.06 7.72 -8.76
C TYR A 81 -4.10 6.75 -8.20
N ARG A 82 -5.35 7.19 -8.12
CA ARG A 82 -6.46 6.34 -7.69
C ARG A 82 -6.68 5.15 -8.63
N VAL A 83 -6.69 5.39 -9.93
CA VAL A 83 -6.83 4.36 -10.96
C VAL A 83 -5.71 3.34 -10.85
N LEU A 84 -4.46 3.80 -10.69
CA LEU A 84 -3.30 2.92 -10.57
C LEU A 84 -3.37 2.05 -9.31
N VAL A 85 -3.76 2.62 -8.17
CA VAL A 85 -3.93 1.84 -6.92
C VAL A 85 -5.11 0.85 -7.03
N LEU A 86 -6.24 1.25 -7.62
CA LEU A 86 -7.34 0.30 -7.86
C LEU A 86 -6.98 -0.78 -8.88
N PHE A 87 -6.07 -0.50 -9.79
CA PHE A 87 -5.57 -1.49 -10.73
C PHE A 87 -4.73 -2.55 -10.03
N THR A 88 -3.88 -2.17 -9.07
CA THR A 88 -3.08 -3.12 -8.29
C THR A 88 -3.93 -3.98 -7.36
N TYR A 89 -5.02 -3.42 -6.82
CA TYR A 89 -5.98 -4.11 -5.95
C TYR A 89 -6.46 -5.46 -6.51
N GLY A 90 -6.96 -5.48 -7.76
CA GLY A 90 -7.54 -6.71 -8.33
C GLY A 90 -6.48 -7.78 -8.60
N ARG A 91 -5.25 -7.36 -8.90
CA ARG A 91 -4.16 -8.26 -9.28
C ARG A 91 -3.48 -8.90 -8.09
N LEU A 92 -3.41 -8.21 -6.95
CA LEU A 92 -2.94 -8.80 -5.69
C LEU A 92 -3.81 -9.96 -5.22
N LEU A 93 -5.06 -10.04 -5.64
CA LEU A 93 -5.97 -11.15 -5.32
C LEU A 93 -6.03 -12.20 -6.44
N GLY A 94 -5.14 -12.13 -7.42
CA GLY A 94 -5.07 -13.10 -8.52
C GLY A 94 -6.26 -13.03 -9.50
N THR A 95 -7.13 -12.01 -9.40
CA THR A 95 -8.25 -11.90 -10.33
C THR A 95 -7.76 -11.49 -11.73
N PRO A 96 -8.19 -12.17 -12.80
CA PRO A 96 -7.85 -11.77 -14.16
C PRO A 96 -8.40 -10.36 -14.44
N LEU A 97 -7.73 -9.61 -15.34
CA LEU A 97 -8.22 -8.28 -15.69
C LEU A 97 -9.58 -8.39 -16.35
N ASN A 98 -10.60 -7.87 -15.68
CA ASN A 98 -11.89 -7.64 -16.30
C ASN A 98 -12.17 -6.13 -16.27
N LEU A 99 -12.13 -5.52 -17.45
CA LEU A 99 -12.32 -4.07 -17.60
C LEU A 99 -13.70 -3.61 -17.12
N LEU A 100 -14.74 -4.44 -17.27
CA LEU A 100 -16.08 -4.15 -16.79
C LEU A 100 -16.09 -4.08 -15.26
N TYR A 101 -15.53 -5.10 -14.59
CA TYR A 101 -15.44 -5.09 -13.13
C TYR A 101 -14.59 -3.92 -12.65
N PHE A 102 -13.47 -3.62 -13.32
CA PHE A 102 -12.63 -2.46 -13.00
C PHE A 102 -13.35 -1.12 -13.18
N ALA A 103 -14.22 -0.98 -14.19
CA ALA A 103 -15.03 0.22 -14.39
C ALA A 103 -16.11 0.39 -13.31
N PHE A 104 -16.83 -0.68 -12.97
CA PHE A 104 -17.78 -0.68 -11.84
C PHE A 104 -17.10 -0.32 -10.53
N ASP A 105 -15.93 -0.88 -10.35
CA ASP A 105 -15.04 -0.67 -9.24
C ASP A 105 -14.60 0.80 -9.10
N LEU A 106 -14.31 1.48 -10.22
CA LEU A 106 -14.03 2.92 -10.25
C LEU A 106 -15.29 3.73 -9.95
N PHE A 107 -16.41 3.37 -10.57
CA PHE A 107 -17.70 4.03 -10.37
C PHE A 107 -18.15 3.99 -8.90
N ALA A 108 -18.13 2.80 -8.29
CA ALA A 108 -18.46 2.60 -6.89
C ALA A 108 -17.55 3.43 -5.97
N ASN A 109 -16.25 3.51 -6.30
CA ASN A 109 -15.33 4.34 -5.52
C ASN A 109 -15.67 5.84 -5.60
N TYR A 110 -16.07 6.33 -6.78
CA TYR A 110 -16.45 7.73 -6.97
C TYR A 110 -17.78 8.08 -6.32
N MET A 111 -18.77 7.19 -6.41
CA MET A 111 -20.12 7.49 -5.93
C MET A 111 -20.28 7.20 -4.43
N LEU A 112 -19.70 6.12 -3.92
CA LEU A 112 -19.96 5.66 -2.55
C LEU A 112 -18.96 6.20 -1.53
N VAL A 113 -17.69 6.36 -1.87
CA VAL A 113 -16.66 6.75 -0.89
C VAL A 113 -16.85 8.17 -0.35
N PRO A 114 -17.24 9.19 -1.15
CA PRO A 114 -17.57 10.50 -0.61
C PRO A 114 -18.76 10.47 0.35
N LEU A 115 -19.70 9.54 0.18
CA LEU A 115 -20.86 9.38 1.06
C LEU A 115 -20.50 8.68 2.37
N LEU A 116 -19.55 7.72 2.33
CA LEU A 116 -19.16 6.90 3.48
C LEU A 116 -18.08 7.55 4.36
N ILE A 117 -17.23 8.41 3.79
CA ILE A 117 -16.09 9.00 4.51
C ILE A 117 -16.22 10.53 4.54
N ARG A 118 -16.72 11.06 5.66
CA ARG A 118 -16.67 12.51 5.97
C ARG A 118 -15.22 13.00 6.10
N GLU A 119 -15.01 14.27 5.73
CA GLU A 119 -13.72 14.93 5.50
C GLU A 119 -12.65 14.77 6.61
N ASP A 120 -11.42 14.53 6.14
CA ASP A 120 -10.12 15.10 6.53
C ASP A 120 -9.76 15.29 8.01
N VAL A 121 -10.15 14.37 8.90
CA VAL A 121 -9.43 14.19 10.17
C VAL A 121 -8.48 13.00 10.04
N PRO A 122 -7.18 13.22 9.73
CA PRO A 122 -6.20 12.15 9.73
C PRO A 122 -6.03 11.64 11.17
N ARG A 123 -6.60 10.47 11.49
CA ARG A 123 -6.34 9.82 12.77
C ARG A 123 -5.07 9.01 12.61
N ARG A 124 -4.09 9.24 13.49
CA ARG A 124 -2.81 8.48 13.51
C ARG A 124 -3.00 6.96 13.64
N SER A 125 -4.20 6.50 14.01
CA SER A 125 -4.62 5.10 14.10
C SER A 125 -5.12 4.49 12.79
N ASP A 126 -5.30 5.28 11.72
CA ASP A 126 -5.97 4.83 10.50
C ASP A 126 -5.24 3.68 9.82
N LEU A 127 -3.90 3.66 9.85
CA LEU A 127 -3.14 2.56 9.25
C LEU A 127 -3.42 1.24 9.95
N LEU A 128 -3.34 1.20 11.29
CA LEU A 128 -3.57 -0.04 12.05
C LEU A 128 -5.03 -0.50 11.94
N VAL A 129 -5.98 0.44 11.98
CA VAL A 129 -7.40 0.13 11.77
C VAL A 129 -7.63 -0.42 10.35
N CYS A 130 -7.02 0.18 9.33
CA CYS A 130 -7.12 -0.31 7.96
C CYS A 130 -6.48 -1.69 7.81
N VAL A 131 -5.33 -1.95 8.43
CA VAL A 131 -4.70 -3.28 8.43
C VAL A 131 -5.62 -4.30 9.11
N LEU A 132 -6.12 -4.03 10.31
CA LEU A 132 -7.01 -4.95 11.03
C LEU A 132 -8.31 -5.21 10.26
N TRP A 133 -8.90 -4.18 9.68
CA TRP A 133 -10.12 -4.30 8.90
C TRP A 133 -9.89 -5.10 7.61
N THR A 134 -8.76 -4.87 6.94
CA THR A 134 -8.32 -5.69 5.80
C THR A 134 -8.08 -7.13 6.26
N THR A 135 -7.43 -7.39 7.39
CA THR A 135 -7.28 -8.79 7.82
C THR A 135 -8.64 -9.44 8.14
N ALA A 136 -9.53 -8.71 8.81
CA ALA A 136 -10.85 -9.21 9.21
C ALA A 136 -11.78 -9.50 8.01
N SER A 137 -11.90 -8.57 7.05
CA SER A 137 -12.73 -8.77 5.85
C SER A 137 -12.21 -9.95 5.00
N GLY A 138 -10.90 -10.16 4.93
CA GLY A 138 -10.31 -11.25 4.16
C GLY A 138 -10.68 -12.61 4.76
N VAL A 139 -10.68 -12.71 6.09
CA VAL A 139 -11.16 -13.90 6.81
C VAL A 139 -12.66 -14.08 6.61
N LEU A 140 -13.44 -13.01 6.65
CA LEU A 140 -14.89 -13.06 6.51
C LEU A 140 -15.32 -13.56 5.13
N LEU A 141 -14.62 -13.16 4.06
CA LEU A 141 -14.80 -13.68 2.71
C LEU A 141 -14.55 -15.20 2.61
N MET A 142 -13.62 -15.74 3.41
CA MET A 142 -13.38 -17.18 3.44
C MET A 142 -14.48 -17.95 4.18
N LEU A 143 -15.23 -17.28 5.07
CA LEU A 143 -16.23 -17.92 5.93
C LEU A 143 -17.67 -17.82 5.39
N VAL A 144 -17.99 -16.79 4.58
CA VAL A 144 -19.34 -16.60 4.04
C VAL A 144 -19.56 -17.48 2.80
N GLY A 145 -20.55 -18.38 2.87
CA GLY A 145 -20.94 -19.24 1.76
C GLY A 145 -21.48 -18.46 0.55
N HIS A 146 -21.12 -18.91 -0.65
CA HIS A 146 -21.38 -18.22 -1.92
C HIS A 146 -22.77 -18.57 -2.52
N GLY A 147 -23.86 -18.26 -1.81
CA GLY A 147 -25.22 -18.63 -2.25
C GLY A 147 -26.23 -17.49 -2.31
N GLY A 148 -26.85 -17.29 -3.47
CA GLY A 148 -28.07 -16.48 -3.64
C GLY A 148 -27.89 -14.96 -3.57
N LEU A 149 -29.02 -14.24 -3.49
CA LEU A 149 -29.08 -12.77 -3.41
C LEU A 149 -28.31 -12.24 -2.19
N LEU A 150 -28.38 -12.93 -1.06
CA LEU A 150 -27.68 -12.55 0.17
C LEU A 150 -26.16 -12.61 -0.02
N GLY A 151 -25.63 -13.68 -0.64
CA GLY A 151 -24.21 -13.79 -0.98
C GLY A 151 -23.76 -12.69 -1.95
N LEU A 152 -24.59 -12.33 -2.92
CA LEU A 152 -24.31 -11.23 -3.85
C LEU A 152 -24.24 -9.88 -3.14
N VAL A 153 -25.20 -9.58 -2.25
CA VAL A 153 -25.22 -8.32 -1.49
C VAL A 153 -24.06 -8.25 -0.53
N VAL A 154 -23.83 -9.29 0.26
CA VAL A 154 -22.70 -9.36 1.22
C VAL A 154 -21.37 -9.25 0.48
N GLY A 155 -21.20 -9.97 -0.63
CA GLY A 155 -19.99 -9.89 -1.45
C GLY A 155 -19.77 -8.52 -2.07
N SER A 156 -20.83 -7.82 -2.48
CA SER A 156 -20.74 -6.46 -3.03
C SER A 156 -20.36 -5.43 -1.97
N VAL A 157 -20.95 -5.54 -0.77
CA VAL A 157 -20.63 -4.68 0.38
C VAL A 157 -19.19 -4.93 0.82
N ASP A 158 -18.80 -6.18 1.03
CA ASP A 158 -17.45 -6.52 1.48
C ASP A 158 -16.40 -6.10 0.43
N ARG A 159 -16.65 -6.36 -0.86
CA ARG A 159 -15.79 -5.85 -1.95
C ARG A 159 -15.63 -4.33 -1.86
N THR A 160 -16.70 -3.58 -1.68
CA THR A 160 -16.64 -2.11 -1.58
C THR A 160 -15.84 -1.66 -0.35
N LEU A 161 -16.05 -2.29 0.80
CA LEU A 161 -15.31 -2.03 2.04
C LEU A 161 -13.84 -2.38 1.91
N TRP A 162 -13.52 -3.52 1.30
CA TRP A 162 -12.15 -3.95 1.03
C TRP A 162 -11.40 -2.91 0.20
N ARG A 163 -12.06 -2.35 -0.80
CA ARG A 163 -11.48 -1.36 -1.73
C ARG A 163 -11.23 -0.03 -1.07
N ALA A 164 -12.20 0.45 -0.28
CA ALA A 164 -12.02 1.66 0.49
C ALA A 164 -10.87 1.52 1.50
N THR A 165 -10.81 0.37 2.17
CA THR A 165 -9.75 0.05 3.14
C THR A 165 -8.39 -0.07 2.47
N TYR A 166 -8.30 -0.72 1.30
CA TYR A 166 -7.05 -0.84 0.54
C TYR A 166 -6.53 0.53 0.09
N LEU A 167 -7.39 1.42 -0.41
CA LEU A 167 -6.98 2.78 -0.78
C LEU A 167 -6.48 3.56 0.44
N ALA A 168 -7.20 3.47 1.56
CA ALA A 168 -6.80 4.13 2.80
C ALA A 168 -5.47 3.57 3.35
N LEU A 169 -5.25 2.26 3.22
CA LEU A 169 -4.00 1.60 3.57
C LEU A 169 -2.84 2.15 2.73
N VAL A 170 -3.00 2.20 1.40
CA VAL A 170 -1.97 2.73 0.48
C VAL A 170 -1.69 4.21 0.76
N ASP A 171 -2.74 5.02 0.96
CA ASP A 171 -2.60 6.42 1.35
C ASP A 171 -1.82 6.57 2.67
N GLY A 172 -2.15 5.72 3.66
CA GLY A 172 -1.46 5.67 4.95
C GLY A 172 0.01 5.31 4.79
N MET A 173 0.33 4.27 4.02
CA MET A 173 1.70 3.84 3.77
C MET A 173 2.52 4.92 3.05
N ILE A 174 1.98 5.52 1.99
CA ILE A 174 2.64 6.60 1.26
C ILE A 174 2.82 7.82 2.16
N SER A 175 1.84 8.16 2.98
CA SER A 175 1.96 9.26 3.94
C SER A 175 3.04 8.98 4.99
N THR A 176 3.09 7.76 5.54
CA THR A 176 4.08 7.36 6.56
C THR A 176 5.49 7.37 5.98
N LEU A 177 5.69 6.85 4.77
CA LEU A 177 7.01 6.74 4.15
C LEU A 177 7.46 8.03 3.46
N GLY A 178 6.54 8.78 2.86
CA GLY A 178 6.86 10.06 2.20
C GLY A 178 7.15 11.18 3.20
N ARG A 179 6.65 11.06 4.44
CA ARG A 179 6.87 12.03 5.53
C ARG A 179 7.12 11.31 6.85
N PRO A 180 8.28 10.65 6.99
CA PRO A 180 8.55 9.84 8.16
C PRO A 180 8.81 10.73 9.38
N ASP A 181 8.13 10.44 10.48
CA ASP A 181 8.45 10.99 11.79
C ASP A 181 9.60 10.19 12.40
N THR A 182 10.83 10.58 12.06
CA THR A 182 12.05 9.97 12.60
C THR A 182 12.50 10.59 13.92
N VAL A 183 11.79 11.59 14.45
CA VAL A 183 12.08 12.18 15.76
C VAL A 183 11.47 11.31 16.86
N SER A 184 10.21 10.91 16.71
CA SER A 184 9.52 10.12 17.74
C SER A 184 9.78 8.62 17.63
N SER A 185 9.98 7.92 18.75
CA SER A 185 10.18 6.46 18.75
C SER A 185 8.99 5.72 18.12
N ARG A 186 7.77 6.23 18.32
CA ARG A 186 6.55 5.69 17.70
C ARG A 186 6.59 5.84 16.18
N GLY A 187 7.02 7.00 15.67
CA GLY A 187 7.17 7.24 14.25
C GLY A 187 8.22 6.31 13.62
N LYS A 188 9.38 6.14 14.25
CA LYS A 188 10.42 5.18 13.83
C LYS A 188 9.88 3.75 13.71
N ILE A 189 9.20 3.27 14.76
CA ILE A 189 8.58 1.94 14.77
C ILE A 189 7.55 1.80 13.65
N THR A 190 6.74 2.84 13.42
CA THR A 190 5.72 2.83 12.36
C THR A 190 6.36 2.76 10.98
N VAL A 191 7.40 3.54 10.71
CA VAL A 191 8.14 3.52 9.43
C VAL A 191 8.74 2.14 9.21
N VAL A 192 9.51 1.61 10.17
CA VAL A 192 10.10 0.28 10.08
C VAL A 192 9.02 -0.79 9.87
N GLY A 193 7.92 -0.73 10.61
CA GLY A 193 6.80 -1.66 10.46
C GLY A 193 6.17 -1.63 9.07
N VAL A 194 5.97 -0.45 8.49
CA VAL A 194 5.48 -0.31 7.10
C VAL A 194 6.50 -0.86 6.09
N GLN A 195 7.80 -0.63 6.31
CA GLN A 195 8.85 -1.18 5.45
C GLN A 195 8.92 -2.71 5.54
N VAL A 196 8.81 -3.30 6.74
CA VAL A 196 8.69 -4.75 6.93
C VAL A 196 7.51 -5.29 6.12
N LEU A 197 6.33 -4.68 6.28
CA LEU A 197 5.12 -5.10 5.58
C LEU A 197 5.33 -5.08 4.06
N LEU A 198 5.86 -3.97 3.51
CA LEU A 198 6.13 -3.85 2.08
C LEU A 198 7.12 -4.89 1.58
N ILE A 199 8.27 -5.00 2.26
CA ILE A 199 9.36 -5.87 1.81
C ILE A 199 8.92 -7.33 1.85
N THR A 200 8.31 -7.76 2.95
CA THR A 200 7.86 -9.13 3.13
C THR A 200 6.74 -9.47 2.15
N LEU A 201 5.69 -8.65 2.04
CA LEU A 201 4.56 -8.93 1.15
C LEU A 201 5.01 -8.95 -0.32
N PHE A 202 5.79 -7.96 -0.76
CA PHE A 202 6.23 -7.87 -2.14
C PHE A 202 7.15 -9.04 -2.52
N THR A 203 8.10 -9.37 -1.63
CA THR A 203 9.03 -10.49 -1.84
C THR A 203 8.29 -11.83 -1.86
N ALA A 204 7.43 -12.08 -0.86
CA ALA A 204 6.66 -13.32 -0.77
C ALA A 204 5.71 -13.50 -1.96
N TRP A 205 4.97 -12.46 -2.31
CA TRP A 205 4.05 -12.46 -3.47
C TRP A 205 4.78 -12.76 -4.78
N THR A 206 5.89 -12.07 -5.03
CA THR A 206 6.64 -12.23 -6.28
C THR A 206 7.22 -13.64 -6.40
N ARG A 207 7.80 -14.16 -5.31
CA ARG A 207 8.33 -15.54 -5.27
C ARG A 207 7.23 -16.57 -5.46
N PHE A 208 6.11 -16.42 -4.77
CA PHE A 208 4.95 -17.29 -4.93
C PHE A 208 4.50 -17.34 -6.40
N ARG A 209 4.38 -16.18 -7.06
CA ARG A 209 4.03 -16.11 -8.49
C ARG A 209 5.07 -16.76 -9.39
N MET A 210 6.36 -16.56 -9.13
CA MET A 210 7.44 -17.18 -9.91
C MET A 210 7.43 -18.70 -9.78
N THR A 211 7.22 -19.24 -8.58
CA THR A 211 7.12 -20.69 -8.34
C THR A 211 5.89 -21.28 -9.02
N TYR A 212 4.72 -20.68 -8.81
CA TYR A 212 3.46 -21.16 -9.40
C TYR A 212 3.50 -21.18 -10.93
N SER A 213 4.02 -20.13 -11.56
CA SER A 213 4.14 -20.07 -13.03
C SER A 213 5.11 -21.12 -13.58
N ARG A 214 6.06 -21.59 -12.77
CA ARG A 214 7.04 -22.62 -13.16
C ARG A 214 6.42 -24.02 -13.14
N GLU A 215 5.53 -24.27 -12.19
CA GLU A 215 4.78 -25.52 -12.07
C GLU A 215 3.76 -25.67 -13.20
N GLU A 216 3.06 -24.59 -13.57
CA GLU A 216 2.12 -24.59 -14.72
C GLU A 216 2.82 -25.03 -16.01
N LEU A 217 4.01 -24.46 -16.32
CA LEU A 217 4.80 -24.80 -17.51
C LEU A 217 5.30 -26.25 -17.53
N GLN A 218 5.46 -26.89 -16.37
CA GLN A 218 5.90 -28.29 -16.28
C GLN A 218 4.74 -29.28 -16.39
N SER A 219 3.50 -28.81 -16.27
CA SER A 219 2.30 -29.65 -16.24
C SER A 219 1.57 -29.76 -17.59
N GLU A 220 2.00 -29.03 -18.62
CA GLU A 220 1.47 -29.17 -19.97
C GLU A 220 2.02 -30.47 -20.61
N PRO A 221 1.14 -31.44 -20.96
CA PRO A 221 1.57 -32.63 -21.69
C PRO A 221 2.01 -32.26 -23.11
N GLU A 222 3.15 -32.81 -23.55
CA GLU A 222 3.70 -32.68 -24.91
C GLU A 222 2.72 -33.11 -26.01
#